data_AF-A0AAN6XCG7-F1
#
_entry.id   AF-A0AAN6XCG7-F1
#
_cell.length_a   1.000
_cell.length_b   1.000
_cell.length_c   1.000
_cell.angle_alpha   90.00
_cell.angle_beta   90.00
_cell.angle_gamma   90.00
#
_symmetry.space_group_name_H-M   'P 1'
#
loop_
_entity.id
_entity.type
_entity.pdbx_description
1 polymer ?
#
loop_
_entity_poly.entity_id
_entity_poly.type
_entity_poly.pdbx_seq_one_letter_code
_entity_poly.pdbx_strand_id
1 'polypeptide(L)'
;MGSIDNFLGPGLSYGNNHDQQLPSEAVDIGLQYPAHSLNLLHQEILSEGDVTRDFDQNFEPFRLAFSHGPFLWPRSLCGPTGPTNTSVTVDYQLTWPGLNPLLERAAMIGEQKQPYVIIPSEWAPSQRGWVDNPGDMTKRLQREMRGGRYAHRYKCPQVFVFDSLHLVILQFRAASKDQIQDENCHVDICIIPRGQLSQEQCTIQYALYRLAWRGWMRLSATLATQQGSKRKTVTVAVDGIPRTYEWWSGKPLWEVAPGRYQYGHPDGWKRQFFRLGTGGYWIWADDNGNYPDGGLVYDTGNCLQ
;
A
#
# COMPACT_ATOMS: atom_id res chain seq x y z
N MET A 1 -2.73 -1.06 18.81
CA MET A 1 -2.19 -0.48 17.55
C MET A 1 -0.99 -1.26 16.97
N GLY A 2 -0.72 -2.51 17.38
CA GLY A 2 0.54 -3.21 17.08
C GLY A 2 0.56 -4.25 15.94
N SER A 3 -0.50 -4.43 15.15
CA SER A 3 -0.54 -5.50 14.13
C SER A 3 -0.39 -5.00 12.69
N ILE A 4 -1.21 -4.04 12.26
CA ILE A 4 -1.21 -3.57 10.87
C ILE A 4 0.00 -2.71 10.51
N ASP A 5 0.57 -2.02 11.50
CA ASP A 5 1.73 -1.14 11.31
C ASP A 5 3.02 -1.93 11.09
N ASN A 6 3.13 -3.06 11.79
CA ASN A 6 4.21 -4.01 11.58
C ASN A 6 4.01 -4.76 10.25
N PHE A 7 2.76 -5.07 9.90
CA PHE A 7 2.41 -5.81 8.67
C PHE A 7 2.65 -4.99 7.40
N LEU A 8 2.08 -3.79 7.31
CA LEU A 8 2.26 -2.89 6.17
C LEU A 8 3.48 -1.99 6.33
N GLY A 9 4.36 -2.24 7.31
CA GLY A 9 5.53 -1.42 7.64
C GLY A 9 5.17 -0.03 8.20
N PRO A 10 6.09 0.62 8.94
CA PRO A 10 5.80 1.87 9.63
C PRO A 10 5.40 2.97 8.65
N GLY A 11 4.32 3.69 8.97
CA GLY A 11 4.06 5.04 8.45
C GLY A 11 4.82 6.11 9.26
N LEU A 12 5.65 5.66 10.17
CA LEU A 12 6.30 6.42 11.22
C LEU A 12 7.77 6.65 10.84
N SER A 13 8.28 7.83 11.14
CA SER A 13 9.71 8.14 11.15
C SER A 13 10.40 7.33 12.26
N TYR A 14 11.61 6.85 12.00
CA TYR A 14 12.47 6.29 13.05
C TYR A 14 13.11 7.43 13.84
N GLY A 15 12.38 7.92 14.86
CA GLY A 15 12.91 8.82 15.87
C GLY A 15 13.94 8.14 16.78
N ASN A 16 14.76 8.95 17.45
CA ASN A 16 16.02 8.58 18.14
C ASN A 16 15.92 7.61 19.32
N ASN A 17 14.73 7.11 19.66
CA ASN A 17 14.55 6.05 20.64
C ASN A 17 13.76 4.94 19.97
N HIS A 18 14.24 3.70 20.05
CA HIS A 18 13.52 2.51 19.58
C HIS A 18 12.07 2.40 20.14
N ASP A 19 11.71 3.23 21.13
CA ASP A 19 10.40 3.28 21.79
C ASP A 19 9.47 4.43 21.36
N GLN A 20 9.89 5.37 20.49
CA GLN A 20 8.99 6.44 20.01
C GLN A 20 8.98 6.51 18.47
N GLN A 21 8.13 5.70 17.86
CA GLN A 21 7.78 5.82 16.45
C GLN A 21 6.80 7.01 16.29
N LEU A 22 7.29 8.16 15.82
CA LEU A 22 6.44 9.33 15.51
C LEU A 22 5.93 9.22 14.06
N PRO A 23 4.68 9.59 13.76
CA PRO A 23 4.18 9.67 12.39
C PRO A 23 5.11 10.48 11.51
N SER A 24 5.42 9.97 10.31
CA SER A 24 6.04 10.84 9.32
C SER A 24 5.07 11.99 9.03
N GLU A 25 5.57 13.20 8.77
CA GLU A 25 4.71 14.33 8.39
C GLU A 25 3.74 13.95 7.26
N ALA A 26 4.18 13.08 6.36
CA ALA A 26 3.39 12.51 5.29
C ALA A 26 2.12 11.80 5.81
N VAL A 27 2.23 11.00 6.89
CA VAL A 27 1.11 10.33 7.54
C VAL A 27 0.16 11.31 8.22
N ASP A 28 0.68 12.40 8.80
CA ASP A 28 -0.18 13.43 9.40
C ASP A 28 -1.09 14.08 8.36
N ILE A 29 -0.63 14.27 7.11
CA ILE A 29 -1.48 14.76 6.03
C ILE A 29 -2.69 13.83 5.82
N GLY A 30 -2.45 12.53 5.92
CA GLY A 30 -3.45 11.48 5.80
C GLY A 30 -4.44 11.46 6.97
N LEU A 31 -3.95 11.59 8.19
CA LEU A 31 -4.75 11.34 9.40
C LEU A 31 -5.44 12.60 9.97
N GLN A 32 -5.12 13.80 9.47
CA GLN A 32 -5.70 15.06 9.94
C GLN A 32 -7.21 15.20 9.70
N TYR A 33 -7.80 14.38 8.82
CA TYR A 33 -9.21 14.47 8.44
C TYR A 33 -10.00 13.27 8.98
N PRO A 34 -10.90 13.47 9.96
CA PRO A 34 -11.71 12.37 10.50
C PRO A 34 -12.63 11.80 9.41
N ALA A 35 -12.36 10.56 9.01
CA ALA A 35 -13.17 9.78 8.07
C ALA A 35 -14.39 9.13 8.78
N HIS A 36 -15.12 9.90 9.59
CA HIS A 36 -16.15 9.36 10.47
C HIS A 36 -17.50 10.02 10.21
N SER A 37 -18.41 9.25 9.62
CA SER A 37 -19.82 9.31 10.00
C SER A 37 -20.17 7.98 10.66
N LEU A 38 -20.81 8.04 11.84
CA LEU A 38 -21.50 6.91 12.44
C LEU A 38 -22.80 6.70 11.67
N ASN A 39 -22.76 5.97 10.55
CA ASN A 39 -23.98 5.37 10.01
C ASN A 39 -23.94 3.87 10.30
N LEU A 40 -24.20 3.54 11.56
CA LEU A 40 -24.51 2.19 12.05
C LEU A 40 -25.90 1.74 11.54
N LEU A 41 -26.18 1.91 10.25
CA LEU A 41 -27.34 1.28 9.66
C LEU A 41 -27.03 -0.21 9.59
N HIS A 42 -27.62 -0.95 10.51
CA HIS A 42 -27.67 -2.40 10.42
C HIS A 42 -28.49 -2.73 9.17
N GLN A 43 -27.79 -2.96 8.06
CA GLN A 43 -28.39 -3.44 6.83
C GLN A 43 -28.23 -4.95 6.81
N GLU A 44 -29.28 -5.64 6.37
CA GLU A 44 -29.16 -7.04 6.00
C GLU A 44 -28.30 -7.12 4.73
N ILE A 45 -27.19 -7.87 4.80
CA ILE A 45 -26.26 -8.03 3.69
C ILE A 45 -26.39 -9.45 3.18
N LEU A 46 -27.05 -9.61 2.02
CA LEU A 46 -27.38 -10.93 1.46
C LEU A 46 -26.71 -11.17 0.11
N SER A 47 -26.38 -10.11 -0.62
CA SER A 47 -25.80 -10.18 -1.95
C SER A 47 -24.46 -9.46 -2.06
N GLU A 48 -23.73 -9.70 -3.14
CA GLU A 48 -22.50 -8.96 -3.46
C GLU A 48 -22.77 -7.46 -3.63
N GLY A 49 -23.90 -7.08 -4.22
CA GLY A 49 -24.31 -5.67 -4.33
C GLY A 49 -24.57 -5.00 -2.98
N ASP A 50 -25.04 -5.75 -1.97
CA ASP A 50 -25.17 -5.23 -0.61
C ASP A 50 -23.80 -5.01 0.04
N VAL A 51 -22.83 -5.89 -0.25
CA VAL A 51 -21.44 -5.75 0.23
C VAL A 51 -20.79 -4.51 -0.38
N THR A 52 -20.97 -4.26 -1.68
CA THR A 52 -20.50 -3.03 -2.34
C THR A 52 -21.10 -1.79 -1.70
N ARG A 53 -22.43 -1.76 -1.53
CA ARG A 53 -23.12 -0.62 -0.89
C ARG A 53 -22.63 -0.39 0.54
N ASP A 54 -22.46 -1.45 1.33
CA ASP A 54 -21.93 -1.38 2.68
C ASP A 54 -20.49 -0.87 2.70
N PHE A 55 -19.65 -1.32 1.76
CA PHE A 55 -18.28 -0.83 1.61
C PHE A 55 -18.23 0.67 1.33
N ASP A 56 -19.01 1.13 0.35
CA ASP A 56 -19.04 2.52 -0.08
C ASP A 56 -19.55 3.46 1.03
N GLN A 57 -20.50 2.99 1.85
CA GLN A 57 -21.07 3.80 2.93
C GLN A 57 -20.18 3.84 4.18
N ASN A 58 -19.63 2.69 4.59
CA ASN A 58 -19.03 2.54 5.91
C ASN A 58 -17.51 2.55 5.90
N PHE A 59 -16.88 2.15 4.78
CA PHE A 59 -15.43 1.93 4.74
C PHE A 59 -14.74 2.90 3.79
N GLU A 60 -15.25 3.10 2.58
CA GLU A 60 -14.72 4.02 1.55
C GLU A 60 -14.33 5.42 2.03
N PRO A 61 -15.05 6.06 2.99
CA PRO A 61 -14.66 7.38 3.51
C PRO A 61 -13.23 7.48 4.04
N PHE A 62 -12.52 6.35 4.28
CA PHE A 62 -11.08 6.35 4.55
C PHE A 62 -10.28 7.18 3.52
N ARG A 63 -10.76 7.28 2.26
CA ARG A 63 -10.06 8.04 1.22
C ARG A 63 -9.98 9.54 1.50
N LEU A 64 -10.81 10.07 2.40
CA LEU A 64 -10.77 11.48 2.80
C LEU A 64 -9.40 11.85 3.39
N ALA A 65 -8.67 10.87 3.92
CA ALA A 65 -7.26 11.01 4.28
C ALA A 65 -6.39 11.57 3.14
N PHE A 66 -6.72 11.24 1.90
CA PHE A 66 -5.94 11.59 0.71
C PHE A 66 -6.44 12.88 0.04
N SER A 67 -7.35 13.62 0.67
CA SER A 67 -7.98 14.82 0.09
C SER A 67 -7.08 16.06 0.05
N HIS A 68 -6.01 16.09 0.86
CA HIS A 68 -5.05 17.21 0.93
C HIS A 68 -3.62 16.81 0.56
N GLY A 69 -3.48 15.65 -0.08
CA GLY A 69 -2.20 15.08 -0.49
C GLY A 69 -1.82 13.83 0.32
N PRO A 70 -1.26 12.79 -0.31
CA PRO A 70 -1.22 12.60 -1.75
C PRO A 70 -2.63 12.38 -2.32
N PHE A 71 -2.96 13.02 -3.44
CA PHE A 71 -4.24 12.82 -4.08
C PHE A 71 -4.31 11.43 -4.69
N LEU A 72 -5.27 10.62 -4.24
CA LEU A 72 -5.57 9.33 -4.85
C LEU A 72 -7.02 9.30 -5.34
N TRP A 73 -7.25 8.77 -6.54
CA TRP A 73 -8.56 8.71 -7.16
C TRP A 73 -9.19 7.34 -6.98
N PRO A 74 -10.41 7.25 -6.41
CA PRO A 74 -11.14 5.99 -6.38
C PRO A 74 -11.69 5.69 -7.78
N ARG A 75 -11.69 4.41 -8.12
CA ARG A 75 -12.33 3.85 -9.30
C ARG A 75 -13.07 2.59 -8.90
N SER A 76 -14.20 2.35 -9.55
CA SER A 76 -15.00 1.15 -9.36
C SER A 76 -15.23 0.46 -10.69
N LEU A 77 -15.30 -0.87 -10.66
CA LEU A 77 -15.56 -1.73 -11.81
C LEU A 77 -14.67 -1.39 -13.02
N CYS A 78 -13.40 -1.14 -12.77
CA CYS A 78 -12.45 -0.63 -13.76
C CYS A 78 -11.35 -1.64 -14.06
N GLY A 79 -10.81 -1.59 -15.28
CA GLY A 79 -9.63 -2.35 -15.70
C GLY A 79 -8.31 -1.74 -15.20
N PRO A 80 -7.15 -2.40 -15.44
CA PRO A 80 -5.85 -1.87 -15.03
C PRO A 80 -5.55 -0.49 -15.60
N THR A 81 -4.94 0.34 -14.77
CA THR A 81 -4.48 1.68 -15.16
C THR A 81 -3.28 1.62 -16.10
N GLY A 82 -3.23 2.56 -17.04
CA GLY A 82 -2.19 2.63 -18.07
C GLY A 82 -2.44 1.65 -19.23
N PRO A 83 -1.49 1.56 -20.18
CA PRO A 83 -1.62 0.67 -21.32
C PRO A 83 -1.75 -0.80 -20.89
N THR A 84 -2.87 -1.43 -21.26
CA THR A 84 -3.15 -2.84 -20.95
C THR A 84 -3.96 -3.50 -22.06
N ASN A 85 -3.77 -4.80 -22.24
CA ASN A 85 -4.51 -5.64 -23.18
C ASN A 85 -5.51 -6.58 -22.47
N THR A 86 -5.76 -6.36 -21.18
CA THR A 86 -6.65 -7.20 -20.38
C THR A 86 -7.97 -6.51 -20.13
N SER A 87 -9.05 -7.29 -20.16
CA SER A 87 -10.41 -6.88 -19.81
C SER A 87 -10.78 -7.21 -18.36
N VAL A 88 -9.83 -7.67 -17.55
CA VAL A 88 -10.08 -7.99 -16.14
C VAL A 88 -10.38 -6.71 -15.38
N THR A 89 -11.54 -6.64 -14.74
CA THR A 89 -11.97 -5.53 -13.89
C THR A 89 -11.83 -5.89 -12.42
N VAL A 90 -11.58 -4.89 -11.58
CA VAL A 90 -11.70 -5.01 -10.12
C VAL A 90 -12.86 -4.18 -9.60
N ASP A 91 -13.44 -4.58 -8.49
CA ASP A 91 -14.57 -3.86 -7.88
C ASP A 91 -14.15 -2.49 -7.35
N TYR A 92 -12.94 -2.41 -6.79
CA TYR A 92 -12.38 -1.17 -6.27
C TYR A 92 -10.90 -1.02 -6.62
N GLN A 93 -10.52 0.21 -6.96
CA GLN A 93 -9.13 0.59 -7.16
C GLN A 93 -8.92 2.01 -6.65
N LEU A 94 -7.81 2.22 -5.95
CA LEU A 94 -7.35 3.56 -5.60
C LEU A 94 -6.07 3.87 -6.36
N THR A 95 -6.04 4.97 -7.11
CA THR A 95 -4.98 5.26 -8.08
C THR A 95 -4.24 6.54 -7.76
N TRP A 96 -2.93 6.56 -7.99
CA TRP A 96 -2.17 7.79 -8.02
C TRP A 96 -2.26 8.38 -9.44
N PRO A 97 -2.95 9.53 -9.63
CA PRO A 97 -3.11 10.15 -10.93
C PRO A 97 -1.75 10.51 -11.51
N GLY A 98 -1.67 10.60 -12.83
CA GLY A 98 -0.55 11.24 -13.53
C GLY A 98 -1.04 12.37 -14.42
N LEU A 99 -0.12 13.09 -15.07
CA LEU A 99 -0.48 14.20 -15.97
C LEU A 99 -1.38 13.77 -17.13
N ASN A 100 -1.42 12.46 -17.43
CA ASN A 100 -2.40 11.86 -18.32
C ASN A 100 -2.82 10.47 -17.80
N PRO A 101 -3.96 9.93 -18.26
CA PRO A 101 -4.46 8.62 -17.83
C PRO A 101 -3.50 7.43 -18.08
N LEU A 102 -2.56 7.55 -19.03
CA LEU A 102 -1.58 6.48 -19.31
C LEU A 102 -0.51 6.37 -18.20
N LEU A 103 -0.32 7.43 -17.43
CA LEU A 103 0.62 7.52 -16.32
C LEU A 103 0.00 7.16 -14.96
N GLU A 104 -1.32 7.02 -14.90
CA GLU A 104 -2.04 6.61 -13.70
C GLU A 104 -1.60 5.21 -13.24
N ARG A 105 -1.48 5.00 -11.93
CA ARG A 105 -1.06 3.72 -11.36
C ARG A 105 -1.87 3.35 -10.14
N ALA A 106 -2.24 2.09 -10.03
CA ALA A 106 -2.90 1.54 -8.86
C ALA A 106 -2.01 1.64 -7.61
N ALA A 107 -2.44 2.36 -6.58
CA ALA A 107 -1.83 2.30 -5.25
C ALA A 107 -2.30 1.03 -4.53
N MET A 108 -3.59 0.72 -4.63
CA MET A 108 -4.19 -0.53 -4.14
C MET A 108 -5.35 -0.96 -5.05
N ILE A 109 -5.68 -2.23 -5.01
CA ILE A 109 -6.85 -2.83 -5.67
C ILE A 109 -7.61 -3.70 -4.68
N GLY A 110 -8.90 -3.91 -4.91
CA GLY A 110 -9.62 -4.91 -4.17
C GLY A 110 -10.91 -5.38 -4.81
N GLU A 111 -11.35 -6.50 -4.27
CA GLU A 111 -12.60 -7.17 -4.65
C GLU A 111 -13.57 -7.15 -3.48
N GLN A 112 -14.84 -7.04 -3.83
CA GLN A 112 -15.95 -7.29 -2.94
C GLN A 112 -16.50 -8.66 -3.32
N LYS A 113 -16.80 -9.48 -2.31
CA LYS A 113 -17.33 -10.82 -2.49
C LYS A 113 -18.60 -10.98 -1.69
N GLN A 114 -19.42 -11.96 -2.09
CA GLN A 114 -20.60 -12.32 -1.33
C GLN A 114 -20.26 -12.55 0.15
N PRO A 115 -21.21 -12.26 1.06
CA PRO A 115 -21.00 -12.47 2.48
C PRO A 115 -20.55 -13.90 2.82
N TYR A 116 -19.70 -14.03 3.85
CA TYR A 116 -19.21 -15.31 4.38
C TYR A 116 -18.25 -16.09 3.47
N VAL A 117 -17.82 -15.54 2.32
CA VAL A 117 -16.86 -16.20 1.42
C VAL A 117 -15.47 -16.29 2.04
N ILE A 118 -15.08 -15.35 2.91
CA ILE A 118 -13.78 -15.38 3.57
C ILE A 118 -13.88 -16.26 4.82
N ILE A 119 -13.13 -17.35 4.83
CA ILE A 119 -12.99 -18.25 5.99
C ILE A 119 -11.64 -17.97 6.66
N PRO A 120 -11.57 -17.21 7.78
CA PRO A 120 -10.29 -16.72 8.31
C PRO A 120 -9.23 -17.80 8.57
N SER A 121 -9.67 -18.98 9.04
CA SER A 121 -8.78 -20.11 9.33
C SER A 121 -8.08 -20.68 8.08
N GLU A 122 -8.58 -20.41 6.88
CA GLU A 122 -7.98 -20.86 5.62
C GLU A 122 -6.97 -19.86 5.02
N TRP A 123 -6.91 -18.66 5.59
CA TRP A 123 -6.06 -17.56 5.11
C TRP A 123 -4.89 -17.24 6.04
N ALA A 124 -5.03 -17.53 7.34
CA ALA A 124 -3.99 -17.30 8.33
C ALA A 124 -3.66 -18.60 9.09
N PRO A 125 -2.39 -18.76 9.54
CA PRO A 125 -2.02 -19.90 10.36
C PRO A 125 -2.84 -19.90 11.66
N SER A 126 -3.40 -21.06 11.98
CA SER A 126 -4.06 -21.29 13.26
C SER A 126 -3.01 -21.60 14.35
N GLN A 127 -3.41 -21.67 15.62
CA GLN A 127 -2.56 -22.20 16.70
C GLN A 127 -2.02 -23.62 16.42
N ARG A 128 -2.61 -24.35 15.46
CA ARG A 128 -2.19 -25.69 15.03
C ARG A 128 -1.32 -25.70 13.76
N GLY A 129 -0.88 -24.54 13.30
CA GLY A 129 -0.15 -24.38 12.04
C GLY A 129 -1.03 -23.95 10.87
N TRP A 130 -0.44 -23.95 9.68
CA TRP A 130 -1.14 -23.67 8.43
C TRP A 130 -2.16 -24.76 8.11
N VAL A 131 -3.28 -24.38 7.49
CA VAL A 131 -4.20 -25.36 6.91
C VAL A 131 -3.56 -25.90 5.65
N ASP A 132 -3.12 -27.16 5.68
CA ASP A 132 -2.44 -27.80 4.55
C ASP A 132 -3.34 -27.94 3.30
N ASN A 133 -4.65 -27.77 3.44
CA ASN A 133 -5.60 -27.93 2.34
C ASN A 133 -6.85 -27.02 2.49
N PRO A 134 -6.78 -25.73 2.12
CA PRO A 134 -7.93 -24.85 2.14
C PRO A 134 -9.02 -25.33 1.18
N GLY A 135 -10.28 -24.96 1.44
CA GLY A 135 -11.41 -25.26 0.56
C GLY A 135 -11.22 -24.71 -0.85
N ASP A 136 -11.91 -25.31 -1.82
CA ASP A 136 -11.75 -24.96 -3.25
C ASP A 136 -12.11 -23.49 -3.54
N MET A 137 -13.07 -22.93 -2.80
CA MET A 137 -13.42 -21.51 -2.89
C MET A 137 -12.24 -20.62 -2.52
N THR A 138 -11.60 -20.87 -1.37
CA THR A 138 -10.43 -20.10 -0.94
C THR A 138 -9.25 -20.29 -1.88
N LYS A 139 -8.98 -21.51 -2.35
CA LYS A 139 -7.94 -21.75 -3.38
C LYS A 139 -8.19 -20.93 -4.64
N ARG A 140 -9.44 -20.88 -5.10
CA ARG A 140 -9.82 -20.09 -6.27
C ARG A 140 -9.60 -18.60 -6.02
N LEU A 141 -10.06 -18.09 -4.88
CA LEU A 141 -9.92 -16.68 -4.52
C LEU A 141 -8.44 -16.28 -4.39
N GLN A 142 -7.61 -17.09 -3.74
CA GLN A 142 -6.15 -16.89 -3.65
C GLN A 142 -5.47 -16.84 -5.03
N ARG A 143 -5.86 -17.73 -5.96
CA ARG A 143 -5.34 -17.74 -7.34
C ARG A 143 -5.75 -16.50 -8.12
N GLU A 144 -7.01 -16.07 -7.97
CA GLU A 144 -7.54 -14.86 -8.60
C GLU A 144 -6.77 -13.61 -8.13
N MET A 145 -6.54 -13.49 -6.81
CA MET A 145 -5.79 -12.37 -6.21
C MET A 145 -4.35 -12.25 -6.72
N ARG A 146 -3.59 -13.35 -6.76
CA ARG A 146 -2.16 -13.35 -7.14
C ARG A 146 -1.93 -13.01 -8.62
N GLY A 147 -2.15 -14.00 -9.47
CA GLY A 147 -1.67 -13.99 -10.85
C GLY A 147 -2.72 -14.37 -11.87
N GLY A 148 -3.79 -15.05 -11.43
CA GLY A 148 -4.89 -15.46 -12.29
C GLY A 148 -5.63 -14.26 -12.88
N ARG A 149 -5.82 -13.18 -12.09
CA ARG A 149 -6.61 -12.02 -12.52
C ARG A 149 -6.05 -10.66 -12.06
N TYR A 150 -5.63 -10.50 -10.81
CA TYR A 150 -5.52 -9.15 -10.24
C TYR A 150 -4.11 -8.61 -10.02
N ALA A 151 -3.39 -8.96 -8.94
CA ALA A 151 -2.16 -8.27 -8.52
C ALA A 151 -1.11 -8.14 -9.65
N HIS A 152 -0.87 -9.24 -10.38
CA HIS A 152 0.00 -9.24 -11.56
C HIS A 152 -0.50 -8.30 -12.68
N ARG A 153 -1.78 -8.37 -13.06
CA ARG A 153 -2.33 -7.58 -14.19
C ARG A 153 -2.35 -6.08 -13.90
N TYR A 154 -2.66 -5.71 -12.65
CA TYR A 154 -2.68 -4.33 -12.18
C TYR A 154 -1.31 -3.80 -11.78
N LYS A 155 -0.28 -4.66 -11.76
CA LYS A 155 1.08 -4.32 -11.30
C LYS A 155 1.04 -3.77 -9.86
N CYS A 156 0.17 -4.35 -9.03
CA CYS A 156 -0.17 -3.84 -7.72
C CYS A 156 -0.09 -4.94 -6.65
N PRO A 157 1.02 -5.01 -5.88
CA PRO A 157 1.16 -5.93 -4.76
C PRO A 157 0.31 -5.61 -3.53
N GLN A 158 -0.38 -4.47 -3.48
CA GLN A 158 -1.29 -4.09 -2.39
C GLN A 158 -2.72 -4.45 -2.78
N VAL A 159 -3.23 -5.56 -2.24
CA VAL A 159 -4.55 -6.11 -2.59
C VAL A 159 -5.40 -6.27 -1.34
N PHE A 160 -6.71 -6.06 -1.45
CA PHE A 160 -7.66 -6.47 -0.42
C PHE A 160 -8.84 -7.25 -0.99
N VAL A 161 -9.50 -8.01 -0.12
CA VAL A 161 -10.80 -8.65 -0.39
C VAL A 161 -11.70 -8.38 0.79
N PHE A 162 -12.95 -8.03 0.52
CA PHE A 162 -13.94 -7.72 1.55
C PHE A 162 -15.23 -8.51 1.31
N ASP A 163 -15.78 -9.12 2.36
CA ASP A 163 -17.01 -9.91 2.31
C ASP A 163 -18.10 -9.43 3.29
N SER A 164 -18.09 -8.14 3.65
CA SER A 164 -18.91 -7.51 4.72
C SER A 164 -18.60 -7.90 6.16
N LEU A 165 -17.91 -9.03 6.40
CA LEU A 165 -17.59 -9.53 7.74
C LEU A 165 -16.10 -9.50 8.04
N HIS A 166 -15.28 -9.72 7.02
CA HIS A 166 -13.84 -9.76 7.09
C HIS A 166 -13.25 -8.92 5.97
N LEU A 167 -12.17 -8.22 6.31
CA LEU A 167 -11.22 -7.69 5.34
C LEU A 167 -9.99 -8.60 5.34
N VAL A 168 -9.62 -9.11 4.17
CA VAL A 168 -8.30 -9.72 3.95
C VAL A 168 -7.44 -8.73 3.20
N ILE A 169 -6.25 -8.44 3.73
CA ILE A 169 -5.21 -7.68 3.05
C ILE A 169 -4.09 -8.62 2.65
N LEU A 170 -3.65 -8.52 1.41
CA LEU A 170 -2.54 -9.27 0.83
C LEU A 170 -1.45 -8.29 0.39
N GLN A 171 -0.23 -8.54 0.84
CA GLN A 171 0.97 -7.82 0.44
C GLN A 171 1.93 -8.78 -0.24
N PHE A 172 2.00 -8.73 -1.57
CA PHE A 172 2.94 -9.56 -2.33
C PHE A 172 4.35 -8.98 -2.23
N ARG A 173 5.31 -9.69 -1.62
CA ARG A 173 6.72 -9.28 -1.49
C ARG A 173 7.55 -9.62 -2.73
N ALA A 174 7.03 -9.29 -3.90
CA ALA A 174 7.71 -9.54 -5.16
C ALA A 174 8.79 -8.48 -5.43
N ALA A 175 9.92 -8.86 -6.02
CA ALA A 175 10.93 -7.89 -6.49
C ALA A 175 10.57 -7.30 -7.86
N SER A 176 9.59 -7.87 -8.55
CA SER A 176 9.06 -7.36 -9.80
C SER A 176 7.60 -7.76 -9.98
N LYS A 177 6.93 -7.15 -10.97
CA LYS A 177 5.58 -7.54 -11.36
C LYS A 177 5.49 -9.03 -11.70
N ASP A 178 6.42 -9.57 -12.48
CA ASP A 178 6.34 -10.94 -12.98
C ASP A 178 6.54 -11.97 -11.86
N GLN A 179 7.37 -11.62 -10.86
CA GLN A 179 7.54 -12.45 -9.66
C GLN A 179 6.28 -12.57 -8.80
N ILE A 180 5.24 -11.75 -8.99
CA ILE A 180 3.96 -11.98 -8.31
C ILE A 180 3.40 -13.37 -8.63
N GLN A 181 3.60 -13.85 -9.87
CA GLN A 181 3.08 -15.13 -10.34
C GLN A 181 3.88 -16.33 -9.84
N ASP A 182 5.08 -16.10 -9.29
CA ASP A 182 5.90 -17.15 -8.70
C ASP A 182 5.16 -17.78 -7.50
N GLU A 183 5.14 -19.10 -7.45
CA GLU A 183 4.59 -19.88 -6.34
C GLU A 183 5.34 -19.61 -5.04
N ASN A 184 6.63 -19.29 -5.13
CA ASN A 184 7.51 -18.99 -4.01
C ASN A 184 7.48 -17.50 -3.62
N CYS A 185 6.74 -16.66 -4.33
CA CYS A 185 6.60 -15.27 -3.95
C CYS A 185 5.84 -15.17 -2.62
N HIS A 186 6.56 -14.67 -1.60
CA HIS A 186 6.07 -14.47 -0.26
C HIS A 186 4.92 -13.47 -0.23
N VAL A 187 3.86 -13.80 0.49
CA VAL A 187 2.67 -12.95 0.64
C VAL A 187 2.40 -12.79 2.11
N ASP A 188 2.47 -11.55 2.59
CA ASP A 188 1.94 -11.27 3.91
C ASP A 188 0.41 -11.23 3.81
N ILE A 189 -0.27 -11.89 4.75
CA ILE A 189 -1.74 -11.92 4.85
C ILE A 189 -2.16 -11.35 6.20
N CYS A 190 -3.09 -10.41 6.19
CA CYS A 190 -3.72 -9.85 7.39
C CYS A 190 -5.23 -9.95 7.27
N ILE A 191 -5.91 -10.42 8.32
CA ILE A 191 -7.35 -10.59 8.36
C ILE A 191 -7.92 -9.73 9.48
N ILE A 192 -8.89 -8.89 9.15
CA ILE A 192 -9.51 -7.96 10.08
C ILE A 192 -11.01 -8.24 10.12
N PRO A 193 -11.52 -8.77 11.24
CA PRO A 193 -12.96 -8.95 11.41
C PRO A 193 -13.63 -7.60 11.65
N ARG A 194 -14.84 -7.42 11.10
CA ARG A 194 -15.68 -6.23 11.32
C ARG A 194 -16.25 -6.18 12.74
N GLY A 195 -16.72 -7.32 13.26
CA GLY A 195 -17.53 -7.41 14.48
C GLY A 195 -16.78 -7.67 15.78
N GLN A 196 -15.50 -8.04 15.70
CA GLN A 196 -14.66 -8.32 16.88
C GLN A 196 -13.54 -7.30 16.88
N LEU A 197 -13.65 -6.26 17.71
CA LEU A 197 -12.58 -5.30 17.94
C LEU A 197 -12.01 -5.57 19.34
N SER A 198 -10.91 -6.32 19.43
CA SER A 198 -10.08 -6.28 20.62
C SER A 198 -9.38 -4.92 20.72
N GLN A 199 -8.91 -4.53 21.91
CA GLN A 199 -8.15 -3.28 22.10
C GLN A 199 -6.88 -3.19 21.20
N GLU A 200 -6.40 -4.33 20.68
CA GLU A 200 -5.19 -4.40 19.87
C GLU A 200 -5.46 -4.33 18.36
N GLN A 201 -6.69 -4.57 17.92
CA GLN A 201 -7.09 -4.59 16.51
C GLN A 201 -7.35 -3.19 15.95
N CYS A 202 -7.01 -2.99 14.68
CA CYS A 202 -7.33 -1.76 13.96
C CYS A 202 -8.69 -1.88 13.25
N THR A 203 -9.30 -0.75 12.94
CA THR A 203 -10.50 -0.71 12.09
C THR A 203 -10.18 -1.08 10.65
N ILE A 204 -11.19 -1.57 9.90
CA ILE A 204 -11.09 -1.80 8.45
C ILE A 204 -10.68 -0.53 7.71
N GLN A 205 -11.27 0.62 8.07
CA GLN A 205 -10.91 1.93 7.48
C GLN A 205 -9.44 2.24 7.66
N TYR A 206 -8.89 2.05 8.88
CA TYR A 206 -7.48 2.31 9.14
C TYR A 206 -6.58 1.39 8.34
N ALA A 207 -6.95 0.11 8.21
CA ALA A 207 -6.19 -0.85 7.44
C ALA A 207 -6.19 -0.54 5.93
N LEU A 208 -7.34 -0.13 5.37
CA LEU A 208 -7.45 0.34 3.98
C LEU A 208 -6.63 1.60 3.76
N TYR A 209 -6.69 2.58 4.68
CA TYR A 209 -5.82 3.75 4.67
C TYR A 209 -4.35 3.35 4.62
N ARG A 210 -3.92 2.43 5.49
CA ARG A 210 -2.52 1.98 5.53
C ARG A 210 -2.11 1.21 4.28
N LEU A 211 -3.02 0.46 3.67
CA LEU A 211 -2.77 -0.23 2.42
C LEU A 211 -2.58 0.75 1.27
N ALA A 212 -3.48 1.74 1.15
CA ALA A 212 -3.36 2.85 0.21
C ALA A 212 -2.05 3.62 0.41
N TRP A 213 -1.72 3.93 1.66
CA TRP A 213 -0.50 4.62 2.05
C TRP A 213 0.74 3.87 1.58
N ARG A 214 0.83 2.56 1.87
CA ARG A 214 1.93 1.70 1.41
C ARG A 214 2.02 1.67 -0.11
N GLY A 215 0.88 1.60 -0.80
CA GLY A 215 0.78 1.69 -2.24
C GLY A 215 1.33 2.99 -2.82
N TRP A 216 0.97 4.12 -2.22
CA TRP A 216 1.50 5.42 -2.62
C TRP A 216 2.99 5.56 -2.32
N MET A 217 3.47 5.09 -1.16
CA MET A 217 4.90 5.07 -0.83
C MET A 217 5.71 4.30 -1.86
N ARG A 218 5.23 3.11 -2.23
CA ARG A 218 5.79 2.27 -3.30
C ARG A 218 5.89 3.04 -4.61
N LEU A 219 4.79 3.65 -5.03
CA LEU A 219 4.74 4.38 -6.29
C LEU A 219 5.62 5.64 -6.28
N SER A 220 5.61 6.40 -5.20
CA SER A 220 6.42 7.62 -5.04
C SER A 220 7.90 7.33 -5.14
N ALA A 221 8.34 6.18 -4.63
CA ALA A 221 9.71 5.70 -4.77
C ALA A 221 10.01 5.19 -6.19
N THR A 222 9.21 4.24 -6.70
CA THR A 222 9.53 3.50 -7.92
C THR A 222 9.16 4.23 -9.22
N LEU A 223 8.36 5.28 -9.15
CA LEU A 223 7.79 5.98 -10.31
C LEU A 223 7.79 7.52 -10.11
N ALA A 224 8.78 7.99 -9.37
CA ALA A 224 8.95 9.34 -8.82
C ALA A 224 8.98 10.50 -9.84
N THR A 225 9.40 10.27 -11.08
CA THR A 225 9.51 11.33 -12.11
C THR A 225 8.75 10.98 -13.37
N GLN A 226 8.29 12.01 -14.07
CA GLN A 226 7.63 11.89 -15.37
C GLN A 226 8.56 12.48 -16.44
N GLN A 227 8.92 11.66 -17.43
CA GLN A 227 9.69 12.10 -18.59
C GLN A 227 8.89 11.74 -19.83
N GLY A 228 8.22 12.74 -20.42
CA GLY A 228 7.26 12.54 -21.50
C GLY A 228 6.08 11.66 -21.05
N SER A 229 5.84 10.56 -21.76
CA SER A 229 4.73 9.62 -21.50
C SER A 229 5.09 8.47 -20.55
N LYS A 230 6.21 8.56 -19.82
CA LYS A 230 6.67 7.50 -18.90
C LYS A 230 6.96 8.02 -17.50
N ARG A 231 6.61 7.20 -16.50
CA ARG A 231 7.11 7.34 -15.13
C ARG A 231 8.40 6.56 -14.94
N LYS A 232 9.37 7.14 -14.24
CA LYS A 232 10.68 6.55 -13.95
C LYS A 232 11.12 6.86 -12.52
N THR A 233 11.93 5.96 -11.96
CA THR A 233 12.67 6.19 -10.71
C THR A 233 13.67 7.33 -10.89
N VAL A 234 13.87 8.16 -9.86
CA VAL A 234 15.02 9.08 -9.80
C VAL A 234 16.25 8.26 -9.47
N THR A 235 17.29 8.36 -10.30
CA THR A 235 18.62 7.86 -9.96
C THR A 235 19.22 8.77 -8.91
N VAL A 236 19.44 8.24 -7.71
CA VAL A 236 20.03 8.96 -6.58
C VAL A 236 21.21 8.16 -6.08
N ALA A 237 22.31 8.84 -5.85
CA ALA A 237 23.40 8.36 -5.04
C ALA A 237 23.62 9.38 -3.91
N VAL A 238 23.91 8.88 -2.71
CA VAL A 238 24.26 9.70 -1.56
C VAL A 238 25.64 9.24 -1.13
N ASP A 239 26.58 10.17 -0.98
CA ASP A 239 27.99 9.90 -0.70
C ASP A 239 28.62 8.86 -1.66
N GLY A 240 28.21 8.91 -2.94
CA GLY A 240 28.66 7.98 -3.98
C GLY A 240 28.05 6.58 -3.92
N ILE A 241 27.16 6.29 -2.96
CA ILE A 241 26.48 5.00 -2.82
C ILE A 241 25.13 5.06 -3.54
N PRO A 242 24.88 4.22 -4.56
CA PRO A 242 23.65 4.28 -5.32
C PRO A 242 22.47 3.68 -4.52
N ARG A 243 21.31 4.32 -4.65
CA ARG A 243 20.05 3.88 -4.07
C ARG A 243 19.18 3.17 -5.09
N THR A 244 18.71 1.98 -4.72
CA THR A 244 17.62 1.27 -5.39
C THR A 244 16.39 1.17 -4.46
N TYR A 245 15.30 0.56 -4.92
CA TYR A 245 14.12 0.35 -4.10
C TYR A 245 13.64 -1.09 -4.16
N GLU A 246 13.12 -1.54 -3.03
CA GLU A 246 12.27 -2.71 -2.99
C GLU A 246 10.96 -2.43 -3.73
N TRP A 247 10.68 -3.22 -4.77
CA TRP A 247 9.60 -2.94 -5.72
C TRP A 247 8.21 -2.88 -5.08
N TRP A 248 7.93 -3.74 -4.11
CA TRP A 248 6.60 -3.85 -3.51
C TRP A 248 6.33 -2.81 -2.42
N SER A 249 7.36 -2.31 -1.72
CA SER A 249 7.21 -1.43 -0.56
C SER A 249 7.65 0.01 -0.81
N GLY A 250 8.53 0.23 -1.80
CA GLY A 250 9.24 1.50 -2.01
C GLY A 250 10.31 1.80 -0.95
N LYS A 251 10.70 0.80 -0.15
CA LYS A 251 11.76 0.96 0.85
C LYS A 251 13.12 1.08 0.17
N PRO A 252 13.96 2.07 0.54
CA PRO A 252 15.27 2.25 -0.05
C PRO A 252 16.20 1.09 0.28
N LEU A 253 17.04 0.74 -0.70
CA LEU A 253 18.12 -0.23 -0.61
C LEU A 253 19.39 0.44 -1.11
N TRP A 254 20.47 0.33 -0.34
CA TRP A 254 21.77 0.92 -0.65
C TRP A 254 22.73 -0.17 -1.07
N GLU A 255 23.31 -0.03 -2.27
CA GLU A 255 24.30 -0.96 -2.78
C GLU A 255 25.69 -0.61 -2.26
N VAL A 256 26.02 -1.13 -1.07
CA VAL A 256 27.29 -0.83 -0.37
C VAL A 256 28.49 -1.56 -0.97
N ALA A 257 28.24 -2.59 -1.77
CA ALA A 257 29.20 -3.25 -2.63
C ALA A 257 28.43 -3.89 -3.81
N PRO A 258 29.07 -4.23 -4.94
CA PRO A 258 28.39 -4.81 -6.09
C PRO A 258 27.49 -6.00 -5.70
N GLY A 259 26.18 -5.84 -5.90
CA GLY A 259 25.16 -6.85 -5.55
C GLY A 259 24.85 -7.01 -4.05
N ARG A 260 25.49 -6.24 -3.16
CA ARG A 260 25.26 -6.28 -1.71
C ARG A 260 24.42 -5.07 -1.28
N TYR A 261 23.20 -5.33 -0.84
CA TYR A 261 22.24 -4.31 -0.47
C TYR A 261 21.97 -4.28 1.03
N GLN A 262 21.70 -3.08 1.56
CA GLN A 262 21.21 -2.89 2.93
C GLN A 262 20.12 -1.82 3.01
N TYR A 263 19.28 -1.88 4.04
CA TYR A 263 18.14 -0.97 4.19
C TYR A 263 18.48 0.41 4.76
N GLY A 264 19.59 0.53 5.49
CA GLY A 264 20.07 1.80 6.05
C GLY A 264 21.24 2.34 5.25
N HIS A 265 21.36 3.66 5.13
CA HIS A 265 22.59 4.24 4.58
C HIS A 265 23.74 4.02 5.57
N PRO A 266 24.97 3.68 5.13
CA PRO A 266 26.12 3.50 6.03
C PRO A 266 26.38 4.68 6.96
N ASP A 267 26.29 5.89 6.43
CA ASP A 267 26.54 7.15 7.17
C ASP A 267 25.31 7.67 7.92
N GLY A 268 24.25 6.86 8.04
CA GLY A 268 23.09 7.19 8.86
C GLY A 268 22.07 8.14 8.23
N TRP A 269 22.21 8.51 6.94
CA TRP A 269 21.19 9.30 6.25
C TRP A 269 19.82 8.64 6.27
N LYS A 270 18.81 9.43 6.63
CA LYS A 270 17.43 9.00 6.71
C LYS A 270 16.58 9.71 5.66
N ARG A 271 15.57 8.98 5.19
CA ARG A 271 14.59 9.50 4.26
C ARG A 271 13.55 10.29 5.04
N GLN A 272 13.40 11.58 4.74
CA GLN A 272 12.46 12.48 5.39
C GLN A 272 11.48 13.05 4.37
N PHE A 273 10.24 13.29 4.78
CA PHE A 273 9.27 13.97 3.93
C PHE A 273 9.43 15.48 4.11
N PHE A 274 9.45 16.22 3.01
CA PHE A 274 9.67 17.65 2.99
C PHE A 274 8.63 18.32 2.09
N ARG A 275 7.93 19.34 2.62
CA ARG A 275 6.99 20.16 1.87
C ARG A 275 7.65 21.44 1.37
N LEU A 276 7.44 21.73 0.08
CA LEU A 276 7.84 22.99 -0.54
C LEU A 276 6.63 23.58 -1.28
N GLY A 277 5.99 24.57 -0.66
CA GLY A 277 4.72 25.12 -1.14
C GLY A 277 3.62 24.05 -1.16
N THR A 278 3.04 23.79 -2.33
CA THR A 278 2.05 22.72 -2.55
C THR A 278 2.68 21.38 -2.93
N GLY A 279 4.00 21.34 -3.13
CA GLY A 279 4.73 20.11 -3.44
C GLY A 279 5.16 19.36 -2.20
N GLY A 280 5.32 18.04 -2.36
CA GLY A 280 5.89 17.18 -1.33
C GLY A 280 6.93 16.25 -1.94
N TYR A 281 8.05 16.13 -1.25
CA TYR A 281 9.24 15.44 -1.72
C TYR A 281 9.79 14.56 -0.62
N TRP A 282 10.35 13.43 -0.98
CA TRP A 282 11.25 12.72 -0.08
C TRP A 282 12.67 13.26 -0.26
N ILE A 283 13.36 13.53 0.83
CA ILE A 283 14.73 14.03 0.86
C ILE A 283 15.60 13.15 1.76
N TRP A 284 16.91 13.24 1.61
CA TRP A 284 17.87 12.62 2.52
C TRP A 284 18.45 13.65 3.49
N ALA A 285 18.37 13.36 4.78
CA ALA A 285 18.93 14.18 5.84
C ALA A 285 19.31 13.33 7.06
N ASP A 286 20.23 13.81 7.89
CA ASP A 286 20.57 13.17 9.17
C ASP A 286 19.55 13.57 10.25
N ASP A 287 19.77 13.08 11.47
CA ASP A 287 18.92 13.38 12.63
C ASP A 287 19.02 14.84 13.10
N ASN A 288 20.03 15.57 12.65
CA ASN A 288 20.22 16.99 12.96
C ASN A 288 19.66 17.90 11.86
N GLY A 289 19.09 17.33 10.79
CA GLY A 289 18.60 18.08 9.63
C GLY A 289 19.71 18.55 8.69
N ASN A 290 20.93 18.03 8.83
CA ASN A 290 21.99 18.24 7.85
C ASN A 290 21.71 17.42 6.61
N TYR A 291 22.18 17.90 5.47
CA TYR A 291 22.05 17.20 4.19
C TYR A 291 23.37 16.60 3.73
N PRO A 292 23.33 15.51 2.95
CA PRO A 292 24.52 14.97 2.31
C PRO A 292 25.24 16.03 1.47
N ASP A 293 26.56 16.03 1.49
CA ASP A 293 27.41 17.01 0.79
C ASP A 293 27.08 18.49 1.08
N GLY A 294 26.36 18.79 2.18
CA GLY A 294 25.93 20.14 2.54
C GLY A 294 24.77 20.70 1.68
N GLY A 295 24.14 19.88 0.84
CA GLY A 295 23.07 20.29 -0.07
C GLY A 295 21.87 19.36 -0.05
N LEU A 296 20.67 19.91 -0.26
CA LEU A 296 19.44 19.12 -0.20
C LEU A 296 19.37 18.09 -1.34
N VAL A 297 19.37 16.81 -0.99
CA VAL A 297 19.29 15.69 -1.94
C VAL A 297 17.85 15.17 -2.00
N TYR A 298 17.20 15.39 -3.14
CA TYR A 298 15.87 14.85 -3.41
C TYR A 298 15.93 13.37 -3.74
N ASP A 299 15.21 12.56 -2.97
CA ASP A 299 15.03 11.13 -3.21
C ASP A 299 13.97 10.89 -4.31
N THR A 300 12.92 11.70 -4.35
CA THR A 300 11.83 11.59 -5.32
C THR A 300 11.53 12.93 -5.99
N GLY A 301 10.82 12.90 -7.12
CA GLY A 301 10.12 14.08 -7.62
C GLY A 301 8.96 14.48 -6.69
N ASN A 302 8.18 15.46 -7.13
CA ASN A 302 6.99 15.89 -6.42
C ASN A 302 5.95 14.74 -6.39
N CYS A 303 5.65 14.24 -5.21
CA CYS A 303 4.76 13.10 -5.00
C CYS A 303 3.35 13.47 -4.50
N LEU A 304 3.07 14.78 -4.39
CA LEU A 304 1.73 15.32 -4.08
C LEU A 304 0.99 15.86 -5.31
N GLN A 305 1.62 15.87 -6.49
CA GLN A 305 1.02 16.26 -7.77
C GLN A 305 0.43 15.08 -8.54
#